data_AF-A0A7N2RFE9-F1
#
_entry.id   AF-A0A7N2RFE9-F1
#
_cell.length_a   1.000
_cell.length_b   1.000
_cell.length_c   1.000
_cell.angle_alpha   90.00
_cell.angle_beta   90.00
_cell.angle_gamma   90.00
#
_symmetry.space_group_name_H-M   'P 1'
#
loop_
_entity.id
_entity.type
_entity.pdbx_description
1 polymer ?
#
loop_
_entity_poly.entity_id
_entity_poly.type
_entity_poly.pdbx_seq_one_letter_code
_entity_poly.pdbx_strand_id
1 'polypeptide(L)'
;MLRWRLLGQGLGTCSLEELQQIEEQLERSVSSIRARKAQVFKEQIEQLKEKEKVLAAENARLCEKCGIQPQQGSNEQREILPYEESSPSSDVETELFIGPPEGRTKRSRLQN
;
A
#
# COMPACT_ATOMS: atom_id res chain seq x y z
N MET A 1 -11.04 -22.88 -21.14
CA MET A 1 -12.34 -23.14 -20.49
C MET A 1 -12.26 -23.03 -18.97
N LEU A 2 -11.33 -23.72 -18.29
CA LEU A 2 -11.22 -23.70 -16.83
C LEU A 2 -11.00 -22.29 -16.23
N ARG A 3 -10.04 -21.52 -16.75
CA ARG A 3 -9.78 -20.13 -16.28
C ARG A 3 -11.01 -19.23 -16.37
N TRP A 4 -11.84 -19.39 -17.40
CA TRP A 4 -13.07 -18.62 -17.60
C TRP A 4 -14.09 -18.92 -16.49
N ARG A 5 -14.27 -20.21 -16.18
CA ARG A 5 -15.14 -20.67 -15.08
C ARG A 5 -14.63 -20.25 -13.71
N LEU A 6 -13.32 -20.33 -13.46
CA LEU A 6 -12.70 -19.85 -12.21
C LEU A 6 -12.87 -18.33 -11.99
N LEU A 7 -13.11 -17.56 -13.05
CA LEU A 7 -13.42 -16.13 -12.98
C LEU A 7 -14.92 -15.85 -12.87
N GLY A 8 -15.73 -16.89 -12.63
CA GLY A 8 -17.18 -16.78 -12.48
C GLY A 8 -17.95 -16.69 -13.80
N GLN A 9 -17.32 -16.94 -14.95
CA GLN A 9 -17.94 -16.76 -16.26
C GLN A 9 -18.41 -18.10 -16.85
N GLY A 10 -19.55 -18.07 -17.56
CA GLY A 10 -20.09 -19.26 -18.25
C GLY A 10 -20.53 -20.38 -17.31
N LEU A 11 -20.96 -20.05 -16.09
CA LEU A 11 -21.36 -21.01 -15.06
C LEU A 11 -22.75 -21.64 -15.28
N GLY A 12 -23.59 -21.04 -16.15
CA GLY A 12 -24.94 -21.54 -16.42
C GLY A 12 -25.01 -22.91 -17.10
N THR A 13 -23.87 -23.43 -17.59
CA THR A 13 -23.75 -24.79 -18.14
C THR A 13 -23.04 -25.76 -17.21
N CYS A 14 -22.68 -25.32 -15.99
CA CYS A 14 -22.04 -26.19 -15.00
C CYS A 14 -23.08 -27.03 -14.27
N SER A 15 -22.73 -28.28 -13.93
CA SER A 15 -23.50 -29.05 -12.95
C SER A 15 -23.27 -28.52 -11.53
N LEU A 16 -24.10 -28.96 -10.58
CA LEU A 16 -23.93 -28.61 -9.17
C LEU A 16 -22.56 -29.08 -8.63
N GLU A 17 -22.15 -30.30 -8.98
CA GLU A 17 -20.88 -30.89 -8.57
C GLU A 17 -19.69 -30.10 -9.13
N GLU A 18 -19.76 -29.67 -10.39
CA GLU A 18 -18.73 -28.83 -11.00
C GLU A 18 -18.62 -27.46 -10.31
N LEU A 19 -19.75 -26.86 -9.94
CA LEU A 19 -19.77 -25.59 -9.21
C LEU A 19 -19.14 -25.73 -7.82
N GLN A 20 -19.46 -26.80 -7.10
CA GLN A 20 -18.90 -27.08 -5.78
C GLN A 20 -17.38 -27.29 -5.85
N GLN A 21 -16.88 -28.01 -6.86
CA GLN A 21 -15.44 -28.17 -7.06
C GLN A 21 -14.73 -26.84 -7.37
N ILE A 22 -15.36 -25.97 -8.16
CA ILE A 22 -14.83 -24.63 -8.46
C ILE A 22 -14.74 -23.80 -7.17
N GLU A 23 -15.79 -23.82 -6.34
CA GLU A 23 -15.82 -23.14 -5.06
C GLU A 23 -14.70 -23.61 -4.13
N GLU A 24 -14.60 -24.92 -3.89
CA GLU A 24 -13.55 -25.51 -3.04
C GLU A 24 -12.13 -25.20 -3.57
N GLN A 25 -11.94 -25.17 -4.88
CA GLN A 25 -10.66 -24.81 -5.48
C GLN A 25 -10.34 -23.32 -5.26
N LEU A 26 -11.31 -22.43 -5.44
CA LEU A 26 -11.14 -21.00 -5.20
C LEU A 26 -10.86 -20.72 -3.72
N GLU A 27 -11.61 -21.32 -2.81
CA GLU A 27 -11.42 -21.16 -1.37
C GLU A 27 -10.01 -21.58 -0.93
N ARG A 28 -9.57 -22.78 -1.33
CA ARG A 28 -8.21 -23.27 -1.02
C ARG A 28 -7.13 -22.38 -1.60
N SER A 29 -7.27 -21.97 -2.86
CA SER A 29 -6.25 -21.15 -3.53
C SER A 29 -6.14 -19.75 -2.92
N VAL A 30 -7.27 -19.08 -2.66
CA VAL A 30 -7.30 -17.76 -2.03
C VAL A 30 -6.73 -17.82 -0.62
N SER A 31 -7.09 -18.86 0.16
CA SER A 31 -6.55 -19.08 1.51
C SER A 31 -5.03 -19.25 1.48
N SER A 32 -4.50 -20.07 0.57
CA SER A 32 -3.06 -20.26 0.38
C SER A 32 -2.35 -18.97 -0.03
N ILE A 33 -2.91 -18.22 -0.98
CA ILE A 33 -2.36 -16.92 -1.42
C ILE A 33 -2.30 -15.94 -0.24
N ARG A 34 -3.37 -15.82 0.55
CA ARG A 34 -3.42 -14.94 1.72
C ARG A 34 -2.40 -15.35 2.77
N ALA A 35 -2.31 -16.63 3.10
CA ALA A 35 -1.34 -17.16 4.06
C ALA A 35 0.10 -16.85 3.63
N ARG A 36 0.44 -17.11 2.36
CA ARG A 36 1.76 -16.80 1.81
C ARG A 36 2.05 -15.30 1.83
N LYS A 37 1.08 -14.46 1.42
CA LYS A 37 1.23 -13.00 1.44
C LYS A 37 1.48 -12.49 2.86
N ALA A 38 0.74 -13.00 3.85
CA ALA A 38 0.93 -12.66 5.25
C ALA A 38 2.30 -13.08 5.77
N GLN A 39 2.76 -14.29 5.44
CA GLN A 39 4.09 -14.77 5.82
C GLN A 39 5.20 -13.89 5.24
N VAL A 40 5.17 -13.60 3.94
CA VAL A 40 6.18 -12.76 3.27
C VAL A 40 6.23 -11.36 3.90
N PHE A 41 5.08 -10.75 4.17
CA PHE A 41 5.07 -9.42 4.81
C PHE A 41 5.58 -9.46 6.25
N LYS A 42 5.25 -10.52 7.01
CA LYS A 42 5.79 -10.70 8.35
C LYS A 42 7.33 -10.75 8.33
N GLU A 43 7.90 -11.55 7.43
CA GLU A 43 9.35 -11.66 7.26
C GLU A 43 9.97 -10.30 6.85
N GLN A 44 9.34 -9.55 5.95
CA GLN A 44 9.81 -8.22 5.56
C GLN A 44 9.75 -7.21 6.71
N ILE A 45 8.69 -7.23 7.52
CA ILE A 45 8.55 -6.37 8.70
C ILE A 45 9.64 -6.69 9.72
N GLU A 46 9.92 -7.97 9.96
CA GLU A 46 10.99 -8.39 10.88
C GLU A 46 12.37 -7.94 10.39
N GLN A 47 12.67 -8.08 9.10
CA GLN A 47 13.91 -7.58 8.51
C GLN A 47 14.06 -6.06 8.65
N LEU A 48 12.99 -5.31 8.42
CA LEU A 48 13.00 -3.85 8.57
C LEU A 48 13.21 -3.42 10.03
N LYS A 49 12.56 -4.10 10.98
CA LYS A 49 12.75 -3.84 12.42
C LYS A 49 14.19 -4.10 12.86
N GLU A 50 14.82 -5.15 12.35
CA GLU A 50 16.23 -5.41 12.67
C GLU A 50 17.15 -4.35 12.06
N LYS A 51 16.89 -3.95 10.81
CA LYS A 51 17.63 -2.86 10.17
C LYS A 51 17.47 -1.53 10.91
N GLU A 52 16.27 -1.22 11.40
CA GLU A 52 16.00 -0.04 12.22
C GLU A 52 16.87 -0.04 13.49
N LYS A 53 16.94 -1.16 14.22
CA LYS A 53 17.78 -1.28 15.42
C LYS A 53 19.26 -1.07 15.13
N VAL A 54 19.78 -1.70 14.07
CA VAL A 54 21.19 -1.56 13.67
C VAL A 54 21.51 -0.11 13.33
N LEU A 55 20.65 0.54 12.56
CA LEU A 55 20.83 1.95 12.19
C LEU A 55 20.70 2.88 13.39
N ALA A 56 19.77 2.62 14.31
CA ALA A 56 19.63 3.40 15.53
C ALA A 56 20.88 3.32 16.41
N ALA A 57 21.46 2.12 16.56
CA ALA A 57 22.70 1.93 17.31
C ALA A 57 23.90 2.64 16.65
N GLU A 58 24.03 2.54 15.33
CA GLU A 58 25.10 3.22 14.59
C GLU A 58 24.94 4.76 14.65
N ASN A 59 23.72 5.27 14.52
CA ASN A 59 23.45 6.70 14.66
C ASN A 59 23.80 7.20 16.06
N ALA A 60 23.43 6.47 17.12
CA ALA A 60 23.81 6.84 18.49
C ALA A 60 25.35 6.93 18.64
N ARG A 61 26.08 5.95 18.09
CA ARG A 61 27.54 5.91 18.07
C ARG A 61 28.17 7.08 17.29
N LEU A 62 27.51 7.55 16.23
CA LEU A 62 27.97 8.71 15.46
C LEU A 62 27.65 10.04 16.15
N CYS A 63 26.45 10.16 16.74
CA CYS A 63 26.06 11.32 17.55
C CYS A 63 27.04 11.59 18.68
N GLU A 64 27.45 10.55 19.40
CA GLU A 64 28.48 10.65 20.46
C GLU A 64 29.82 11.16 19.92
N LYS A 65 30.28 10.65 18.77
CA LYS A 65 31.52 11.09 18.13
C LYS A 65 31.48 12.52 17.62
N CYS A 66 30.33 12.98 17.15
CA CYS A 66 30.17 14.30 16.54
C CYS A 66 29.71 15.38 17.52
N GLY A 67 29.42 15.03 18.79
CA GLY A 67 28.90 15.97 19.79
C GLY A 67 27.50 16.51 19.45
N ILE A 68 26.76 15.84 18.57
CA ILE A 68 25.39 16.19 18.19
C ILE A 68 24.46 15.43 19.11
N GLN A 69 23.58 16.13 19.84
CA GLN A 69 22.56 15.45 20.64
C GLN A 69 21.65 14.62 19.73
N PRO A 70 21.31 13.37 20.10
CA PRO A 70 20.36 12.57 19.35
C PRO A 70 19.04 13.34 19.28
N GLN A 71 18.62 13.73 18.07
CA GLN A 71 17.28 14.24 17.86
C GLN A 71 16.35 13.05 18.12
N GLN A 72 15.69 13.02 19.26
CA GLN A 72 14.68 12.02 19.61
C GLN A 72 13.53 12.18 18.60
N GLY A 73 13.64 11.47 17.49
CA GLY A 73 12.54 11.32 16.55
C GLY A 73 11.42 10.61 17.27
N SER A 74 10.33 11.35 17.49
CA SER A 74 9.03 10.87 17.97
C SER A 74 8.62 9.58 17.25
N ASN A 75 8.92 8.43 17.87
CA ASN A 75 8.49 7.12 17.39
C ASN A 75 7.65 6.39 18.45
N GLU A 76 7.01 7.15 19.33
CA GLU A 76 5.95 6.67 20.19
C GLU A 76 4.62 7.13 19.59
N GLN A 77 3.76 6.16 19.26
CA GLN A 77 2.36 6.30 18.88
C GLN A 77 1.97 7.61 18.15
N ARG A 78 1.89 7.58 16.81
CA ARG A 78 0.72 8.22 16.17
C ARG A 78 -0.50 7.37 16.49
N GLU A 79 -1.01 7.51 17.72
CA GLU A 79 -2.43 7.28 17.95
C GLU A 79 -3.20 8.13 16.93
N ILE A 80 -4.14 7.51 16.23
CA ILE A 80 -5.05 8.21 15.34
C ILE A 80 -5.96 9.05 16.26
N LEU A 81 -5.52 10.27 16.58
CA LEU A 81 -6.33 11.24 17.29
C LEU A 81 -7.39 11.77 16.31
N PRO A 82 -8.69 11.82 16.70
CA PRO A 82 -9.69 12.53 15.92
C PRO A 82 -9.28 14.01 15.86
N TYR A 83 -9.07 14.51 14.65
CA TYR A 83 -8.77 15.90 14.40
C TYR A 83 -10.02 16.74 14.72
N GLU A 84 -10.05 17.34 15.90
CA GLU A 84 -10.99 18.42 16.21
C GLU A 84 -10.53 19.67 15.44
N GLU A 85 -11.39 20.07 14.51
CA GLU A 85 -11.21 21.15 13.57
C GLU A 85 -11.36 22.50 14.30
N SER A 86 -10.25 23.09 14.74
CA SER A 86 -10.25 24.53 15.05
C SER A 86 -8.87 25.13 14.82
N SER A 87 -8.57 25.46 13.56
CA SER A 87 -7.62 26.51 13.22
C SER A 87 -8.08 27.17 11.93
N PRO A 88 -8.14 28.52 11.87
CA PRO A 88 -8.71 29.22 10.74
C PRO A 88 -7.80 29.03 9.52
N SER A 89 -8.31 28.32 8.51
CA SER A 89 -7.64 28.14 7.22
C SER A 89 -7.46 29.50 6.56
N SER A 90 -6.22 29.91 6.32
CA SER A 90 -5.94 30.97 5.36
C SER A 90 -6.13 30.38 3.97
N ASP A 91 -7.14 30.87 3.24
CA ASP A 91 -7.41 30.44 1.87
C ASP A 91 -6.24 30.84 0.96
N VAL A 92 -5.43 29.85 0.57
CA VAL A 92 -4.42 30.00 -0.48
C VAL A 92 -5.00 29.34 -1.73
N GLU A 93 -5.33 30.15 -2.73
CA GLU A 93 -5.80 29.66 -4.02
C GLU A 93 -4.65 28.95 -4.73
N THR A 94 -4.72 27.62 -4.80
CA THR A 94 -3.77 26.81 -5.58
C THR A 94 -4.45 26.38 -6.87
N GLU A 95 -3.81 26.59 -8.02
CA GLU A 95 -4.21 26.06 -9.34
C GLU A 95 -3.97 24.53 -9.42
N LEU A 96 -4.44 23.78 -8.42
CA LEU A 96 -4.26 22.34 -8.34
C LEU A 96 -5.46 21.65 -9.01
N PHE A 97 -5.27 21.15 -10.23
CA PHE A 97 -6.26 20.29 -10.87
C PHE A 97 -6.10 18.85 -10.40
N ILE A 98 -6.95 18.43 -9.45
CA ILE A 98 -7.04 17.04 -9.01
C ILE A 98 -7.94 16.27 -9.99
N GLY A 99 -7.37 15.88 -11.13
CA GLY A 99 -8.04 15.06 -12.13
C GLY A 99 -7.06 14.14 -12.85
N PRO A 100 -7.55 13.08 -13.54
CA PRO A 100 -6.69 12.21 -14.32
C PRO A 100 -5.91 13.02 -15.37
N PRO A 101 -4.60 12.73 -15.58
CA PRO A 101 -3.74 13.56 -16.42
C PRO A 101 -4.25 13.62 -17.86
N GLU A 102 -4.28 14.82 -18.44
CA GLU A 102 -4.68 15.01 -19.84
C GLU A 102 -3.75 14.21 -20.76
N GLY A 103 -4.32 13.26 -21.51
CA GLY A 103 -3.60 12.49 -22.51
C GLY A 103 -2.99 13.42 -23.55
N ARG A 104 -1.65 13.39 -23.70
CA ARG A 104 -0.89 14.20 -24.66
C ARG A 104 -1.35 13.96 -26.10
N THR A 105 -2.36 14.67 -26.56
CA THR A 105 -2.63 14.87 -27.98
C THR A 105 -1.82 16.07 -28.43
N LYS A 106 -0.83 15.84 -29.31
CA LYS A 106 -0.05 16.89 -29.96
C LYS A 106 -1.02 17.78 -30.75
N ARG A 107 -1.42 18.92 -30.20
CA ARG A 107 -2.00 20.02 -30.99
C ARG A 107 -0.88 20.64 -31.80
N SER A 108 -0.85 20.35 -33.10
CA SER A 108 -0.15 21.18 -34.08
C SER A 108 -0.67 22.61 -33.95
N ARG A 109 0.22 23.56 -33.62
CA ARG A 109 -0.05 24.98 -33.80
C ARG A 109 -0.23 25.23 -35.29
N LEU A 110 -1.46 25.48 -35.73
CA LEU A 110 -1.70 26.31 -36.89
C LEU A 110 -1.76 27.74 -36.37
N GLN A 111 -0.72 28.52 -36.68
CA GLN A 111 -0.77 29.97 -36.65
C GLN A 111 -1.43 30.44 -37.95
N ASN A 112 -2.31 31.43 -37.82
CA ASN A 112 -2.95 32.30 -38.83
C ASN A 112 -2.64 32.06 -40.30
#